data_AF-A0A7J3TVA1-F1
#
_entry.id   AF-A0A7J3TVA1-F1
#
_cell.length_a   1.000
_cell.length_b   1.000
_cell.length_c   1.000
_cell.angle_alpha   90.00
_cell.angle_beta   90.00
_cell.angle_gamma   90.00
#
_symmetry.space_group_name_H-M   'P 1'
#
loop_
_entity.id
_entity.type
_entity.pdbx_description
1 polymer ?
#
loop_
_entity_poly.entity_id
_entity_poly.type
_entity_poly.pdbx_seq_one_letter_code
_entity_poly.pdbx_strand_id
1 'polypeptide(L)' 'DGTLRRGLIVSINNTIIHPSNLQELKLCENDVVDFMPAPSGG' A
#
# COMPACT_ATOMS: atom_id res chain seq x y z
N ASP A 1 15.82 -3.61 -4.05
CA ASP A 1 15.55 -2.47 -3.16
C ASP A 1 14.04 -2.37 -3.00
N GLY A 2 13.53 -2.72 -1.81
CA GLY A 2 12.10 -2.91 -1.52
C GLY A 2 11.31 -1.62 -1.34
N THR A 3 11.77 -0.50 -1.87
CA THR A 3 11.00 0.76 -1.85
C THR A 3 9.80 0.64 -2.78
N LEU A 4 8.60 0.93 -2.26
CA LEU A 4 7.44 1.25 -3.10
C LEU A 4 7.88 2.27 -4.15
N ARG A 5 7.70 1.92 -5.43
CA ARG A 5 8.01 2.85 -6.53
C ARG A 5 7.18 4.11 -6.30
N ARG A 6 7.82 5.29 -6.34
CA ARG A 6 7.13 6.58 -6.24
C ARG A 6 5.93 6.55 -7.19
N GLY A 7 4.73 6.78 -6.64
CA GLY A 7 3.49 6.69 -7.39
C GLY A 7 2.68 5.41 -7.20
N LEU A 8 2.93 4.62 -6.15
CA LEU A 8 2.05 3.51 -5.75
C LEU A 8 1.46 3.77 -4.35
N ILE A 9 0.14 3.61 -4.25
CA ILE A 9 -0.63 3.62 -3.00
C ILE A 9 -1.02 2.17 -2.70
N VAL A 10 -0.88 1.78 -1.45
CA VAL A 10 -1.33 0.48 -0.96
C VAL A 10 -2.41 0.71 0.09
N SER A 11 -3.53 0.01 -0.02
CA SER A 11 -4.55 -0.03 1.04
C SER A 11 -4.87 -1.45 1.46
N ILE A 12 -5.25 -1.61 2.73
CA ILE A 12 -5.71 -2.87 3.31
C ILE A 12 -7.03 -2.59 4.00
N ASN A 13 -8.07 -3.33 3.64
CA ASN A 13 -9.41 -3.16 4.21
C ASN A 13 -9.84 -1.68 4.24
N ASN A 14 -9.66 -0.99 3.10
CA ASN A 14 -9.93 0.44 2.90
C ASN A 14 -9.07 1.42 3.72
N THR A 15 -7.97 0.96 4.33
CA THR A 15 -7.02 1.82 5.05
C THR A 15 -5.74 1.98 4.24
N ILE A 16 -5.37 3.22 3.89
CA ILE A 16 -4.11 3.51 3.21
C ILE A 16 -2.94 3.25 4.16
N ILE A 17 -1.97 2.46 3.73
CA ILE A 17 -0.80 2.09 4.52
C ILE A 17 0.38 2.96 4.13
N HIS A 18 1.03 3.53 5.15
CA HIS A 18 2.25 4.30 4.94
C HIS A 18 3.42 3.37 4.57
N PRO A 19 4.31 3.75 3.63
CA PRO A 19 5.43 2.92 3.19
C PRO A 19 6.33 2.39 4.31
N SER A 20 6.48 3.15 5.40
CA SER A 20 7.25 2.72 6.58
C SER A 20 6.69 1.48 7.26
N ASN A 21 5.36 1.29 7.19
CA ASN A 21 4.66 0.23 7.90
C ASN A 21 4.55 -1.05 7.06
N LEU A 22 4.93 -1.00 5.78
CA LEU A 22 4.90 -2.15 4.87
C LEU A 22 6.02 -3.16 5.11
N GLN A 23 7.15 -2.76 5.69
CA GLN A 23 8.28 -3.68 5.95
C GLN A 23 7.93 -4.78 6.95
N GLU A 24 7.00 -4.52 7.88
CA GLU A 24 6.60 -5.44 8.94
C GLU A 24 5.09 -5.69 8.96
N LEU A 25 4.44 -5.60 7.80
CA LEU A 25 3.01 -5.80 7.69
C LEU A 25 2.67 -7.30 7.75
N LYS A 26 1.86 -7.70 8.73
CA LYS A 26 1.25 -9.03 8.79
C LYS A 26 -0.18 -8.94 8.27
N LEU A 27 -0.49 -9.74 7.26
CA LEU A 27 -1.84 -9.90 6.74
C LEU A 27 -2.56 -11.03 7.48
N CYS A 28 -3.86 -10.87 7.66
CA CYS A 28 -4.77 -11.88 8.18
C CYS A 28 -5.55 -12.53 7.04
N GLU A 29 -6.11 -13.71 7.32
CA GLU A 29 -7.01 -14.36 6.37
C GLU A 29 -8.22 -13.46 6.11
N ASN A 30 -8.56 -13.29 4.83
CA ASN A 30 -9.60 -12.39 4.30
C ASN A 30 -9.25 -10.89 4.24
N ASP A 31 -8.01 -10.50 4.52
CA ASP A 31 -7.58 -9.13 4.21
C ASP A 31 -7.63 -8.88 2.71
N VAL A 32 -8.24 -7.77 2.32
CA VAL A 32 -8.24 -7.29 0.93
C VAL A 32 -7.15 -6.23 0.79
N VAL A 33 -6.24 -6.47 -0.15
CA VAL A 33 -5.11 -5.58 -0.42
C VAL A 33 -5.24 -4.99 -1.82
N ASP A 34 -5.29 -3.67 -1.89
CA ASP A 34 -5.34 -2.92 -3.15
C ASP A 34 -4.01 -2.23 -3.41
N PHE A 35 -3.53 -2.35 -4.66
CA PHE A 35 -2.37 -1.63 -5.17
C PHE A 35 -2.83 -0.69 -6.27
N MET A 36 -2.74 0.62 -6.04
CA MET A 36 -3.26 1.64 -6.93
C MET A 36 -2.15 2.61 -7.34
N PRO A 37 -2.14 3.10 -8.60
CA PRO A 37 -1.28 4.22 -8.94
C PRO A 37 -1.68 5.45 -8.09
N ALA A 38 -0.70 6.21 -7.64
CA ALA A 38 -0.97 7.49 -7.02
C ALA A 38 -1.58 8.43 -8.06
N PRO A 39 -2.54 9.30 -7.67
CA PRO A 39 -3.09 10.27 -8.58
C PRO A 39 -1.97 11.10 -9.19
N SER A 40 -1.88 11.11 -10.51
CA SER A 40 -1.10 12.10 -11.25
C SER A 40 -1.84 13.42 -11.10
N GLY A 41 -1.44 14.24 -10.12
CA GLY A 41 -2.00 15.58 -9.95
C GLY A 41 -1.98 16.31 -11.30
N GLY A 42 -3.17 16.71 -11.77
CA GLY A 42 -3.34 17.57 -12.92
C GLY A 42 -3.02 19.03 -12.58
#